data_AF-A0A951X6G7-F1
#
_entry.id   AF-A0A951X6G7-F1
#
_cell.length_a   1.000
_cell.length_b   1.000
_cell.length_c   1.000
_cell.angle_alpha   90.00
_cell.angle_beta   90.00
_cell.angle_gamma   90.00
#
_symmetry.space_group_name_H-M   'P 1'
#
loop_
_entity.id
_entity.type
_entity.pdbx_description
1 polymer ?
#
loop_
_entity_poly.entity_id
_entity_poly.type
_entity_poly.pdbx_seq_one_letter_code
_entity_poly.pdbx_strand_id
1 'polypeptide(L)'
;MYRISEYPQLIAHRGYSGPYPENTRVAIEAAMRLGVDMVEVDVRITRDGVPVLLHNVTLDETTNGRGRVDAHRFDELHGYDAGAWKGPEFRGERLLSLRETFLMTRDRMPLNLDIKTPAAIAPVI
;
A
#
# COMPACT_ATOMS: atom_id res chain seq x y z
N MET A 1 -20.28 12.52 -1.98
CA MET A 1 -19.99 13.95 -1.77
C MET A 1 -18.96 14.03 -0.65
N TYR A 2 -17.76 14.57 -0.92
CA TYR A 2 -16.73 14.72 0.12
C TYR A 2 -17.23 15.79 1.10
N ARG A 3 -17.41 15.43 2.38
CA ARG A 3 -17.91 16.34 3.40
C ARG A 3 -16.70 16.97 4.08
N ILE A 4 -16.66 18.29 4.18
CA ILE A 4 -15.62 18.98 4.98
C ILE A 4 -15.81 18.53 6.43
N SER A 5 -14.74 18.00 7.04
CA SER A 5 -14.78 17.56 8.44
C SER A 5 -14.80 18.76 9.37
N GLU A 6 -15.59 18.68 10.44
CA GLU A 6 -15.61 19.70 11.52
C GLU A 6 -14.42 19.54 12.47
N TYR A 7 -13.72 18.40 12.41
CA TYR A 7 -12.57 18.06 13.25
C TYR A 7 -11.37 17.63 12.40
N PRO A 8 -10.13 17.71 12.92
CA PRO A 8 -8.95 17.16 12.25
C PRO A 8 -9.18 15.70 11.86
N GLN A 9 -8.87 15.35 10.61
CA GLN A 9 -8.98 13.98 10.14
C GLN A 9 -7.74 13.18 10.57
N LEU A 10 -7.97 11.97 11.08
CA LEU A 10 -6.93 11.00 11.40
C LEU A 10 -6.69 10.11 10.18
N ILE A 11 -5.48 10.20 9.63
CA ILE A 11 -5.06 9.42 8.46
C ILE A 11 -3.96 8.45 8.89
N ALA A 12 -4.21 7.15 8.72
CA ALA A 12 -3.22 6.13 9.03
C ALA A 12 -2.18 6.03 7.90
N HIS A 13 -0.97 6.54 8.16
CA HIS A 13 0.15 6.58 7.22
C HIS A 13 0.66 5.17 6.88
N ARG A 14 0.49 4.77 5.61
CA ARG A 14 0.81 3.43 5.07
C ARG A 14 0.05 2.30 5.76
N GLY A 15 -1.19 2.56 6.16
CA GLY A 15 -1.95 1.73 7.10
C GLY A 15 -1.52 1.97 8.56
N TYR A 16 -1.81 1.05 9.48
CA TYR A 16 -1.35 1.14 10.86
C TYR A 16 0.11 0.68 10.97
N SER A 17 1.01 1.36 10.27
CA SER A 17 2.39 0.95 9.99
C SER A 17 3.36 0.97 11.18
N GLY A 18 2.96 1.57 12.30
CA GLY A 18 3.72 1.51 13.55
C GLY A 18 3.90 0.05 14.01
N PRO A 19 2.81 -0.67 14.33
CA PRO A 19 2.86 -2.09 14.70
C PRO A 19 2.86 -3.09 13.52
N TYR A 20 2.38 -2.73 12.33
CA TYR A 20 2.25 -3.65 11.19
C TYR A 20 3.21 -3.29 10.04
N PRO A 21 3.57 -4.22 9.14
CA PRO A 21 4.37 -3.90 7.96
C PRO A 21 3.63 -2.92 7.06
N GLU A 22 4.26 -1.80 6.71
CA GLU A 22 3.66 -0.74 5.93
C GLU A 22 3.12 -1.21 4.57
N ASN A 23 2.06 -0.56 4.05
CA ASN A 23 1.51 -0.81 2.71
C ASN A 23 1.04 -2.27 2.47
N THR A 24 0.81 -3.04 3.53
CA THR A 24 0.29 -4.42 3.47
C THR A 24 -1.19 -4.50 3.80
N ARG A 25 -1.81 -5.65 3.48
CA ARG A 25 -3.20 -5.92 3.83
C ARG A 25 -3.41 -5.83 5.34
N VAL A 26 -2.54 -6.47 6.13
CA VAL A 26 -2.70 -6.49 7.57
C VAL A 26 -2.64 -5.09 8.20
N ALA A 27 -1.78 -4.20 7.69
CA ALA A 27 -1.69 -2.82 8.17
C ALA A 27 -2.94 -2.00 7.82
N ILE A 28 -3.47 -2.17 6.61
CA ILE A 28 -4.68 -1.47 6.15
C ILE A 28 -5.88 -1.95 6.96
N GLU A 29 -6.07 -3.27 7.10
CA GLU A 29 -7.18 -3.82 7.87
C GLU A 29 -7.10 -3.46 9.36
N ALA A 30 -5.89 -3.35 9.92
CA ALA A 30 -5.69 -2.87 11.28
C ALA A 30 -6.09 -1.40 11.45
N ALA A 31 -5.74 -0.53 10.50
CA ALA A 31 -6.19 0.86 10.51
C ALA A 31 -7.72 0.97 10.41
N MET A 32 -8.35 0.15 9.56
CA MET A 32 -9.81 0.09 9.47
C MET A 32 -10.47 -0.31 10.79
N ARG A 33 -9.89 -1.28 11.52
CA ARG A 33 -10.37 -1.68 12.84
C ARG A 33 -10.17 -0.60 13.91
N LEU A 34 -9.15 0.23 13.77
CA LEU A 34 -8.88 1.35 14.67
C LEU A 34 -9.92 2.48 14.53
N GLY A 35 -10.64 2.54 13.40
CA GLY A 35 -11.67 3.54 13.15
C GLY A 35 -11.12 4.91 12.75
N VAL A 36 -9.96 4.95 12.09
CA VAL A 36 -9.42 6.18 11.49
C VAL A 36 -10.32 6.69 10.37
N ASP A 37 -10.21 7.96 10.00
CA ASP A 37 -11.03 8.56 8.95
C ASP A 37 -10.59 8.11 7.54
N MET A 38 -9.30 7.81 7.39
CA MET A 38 -8.69 7.46 6.11
C MET A 38 -7.43 6.61 6.31
N VAL A 39 -7.10 5.82 5.29
CA VAL A 39 -5.78 5.18 5.19
C VAL A 39 -5.00 5.82 4.06
N GLU A 40 -3.77 6.21 4.33
CA GLU A 40 -2.83 6.62 3.30
C GLU A 40 -2.02 5.41 2.83
N VAL A 41 -1.74 5.35 1.53
CA VAL A 41 -0.88 4.34 0.90
C VAL A 41 0.00 4.97 -0.18
N ASP A 42 1.22 4.45 -0.32
CA ASP A 42 2.17 4.90 -1.32
C ASP A 42 2.04 4.09 -2.61
N VAL A 43 1.92 4.76 -3.75
CA VAL A 43 1.71 4.11 -5.05
C VAL A 43 2.93 4.26 -5.95
N ARG A 44 3.42 3.12 -6.45
CA ARG A 44 4.41 3.01 -7.53
C ARG A 44 3.86 2.16 -8.67
N ILE A 45 4.67 1.97 -9.71
CA ILE A 45 4.27 1.22 -10.90
C ILE A 45 5.31 0.15 -11.25
N THR A 46 4.82 -1.00 -11.69
CA THR A 46 5.64 -2.09 -12.24
C THR A 46 6.05 -1.83 -13.69
N ARG A 47 6.96 -2.65 -14.21
CA ARG A 47 7.39 -2.63 -15.62
C ARG A 47 6.24 -2.76 -16.60
N ASP A 48 5.24 -3.56 -16.25
CA ASP A 48 4.05 -3.81 -17.06
C ASP A 48 2.87 -2.88 -16.75
N GLY A 49 3.12 -1.78 -16.05
CA GLY A 49 2.16 -0.69 -15.89
C GLY A 49 1.12 -0.90 -14.79
N VAL A 50 1.34 -1.84 -13.87
CA VAL A 50 0.40 -2.13 -12.78
C VAL A 50 0.75 -1.27 -11.56
N PRO A 51 -0.19 -0.45 -11.04
CA PRO A 51 0.03 0.28 -9.80
C PRO A 51 0.11 -0.65 -8.59
N VAL A 52 1.12 -0.47 -7.76
CA VAL A 52 1.40 -1.29 -6.57
C VAL A 52 1.69 -0.43 -5.35
N LEU A 53 1.45 -1.00 -4.16
CA LEU A 53 1.74 -0.34 -2.91
C LEU A 53 3.20 -0.54 -2.52
N LEU A 54 4.00 0.52 -2.54
CA LEU A 54 5.42 0.52 -2.13
C LEU A 54 5.94 1.95 -1.98
N HIS A 55 6.51 2.28 -0.81
CA HIS A 55 7.12 3.59 -0.59
C HIS A 55 8.40 3.78 -1.40
N ASN A 56 9.36 2.88 -1.20
CA ASN A 56 10.71 3.00 -1.74
C ASN A 56 10.75 2.67 -3.24
N VAL A 57 11.71 3.26 -3.95
CA VAL A 57 11.91 2.95 -5.39
C VAL A 57 12.40 1.51 -5.60
N THR A 58 13.03 0.94 -4.58
CA THR A 58 13.52 -0.44 -4.56
C THR A 58 12.77 -1.32 -3.57
N LEU A 59 12.85 -2.63 -3.79
CA LEU A 59 12.18 -3.68 -3.03
C LEU A 59 12.94 -4.10 -1.76
N ASP A 60 14.21 -3.69 -1.65
CA ASP A 60 15.21 -4.25 -0.73
C ASP A 60 14.89 -4.10 0.76
N GLU A 61 14.14 -3.07 1.16
CA GLU A 61 13.91 -2.76 2.58
C GLU A 61 12.66 -3.43 3.15
N THR A 62 11.59 -3.51 2.36
CA THR A 62 10.26 -3.91 2.84
C THR A 62 9.74 -5.17 2.15
N THR A 63 10.58 -5.87 1.39
CA THR A 63 10.23 -7.17 0.80
C THR A 63 11.42 -8.13 0.81
N ASN A 64 11.22 -9.37 0.36
CA ASN A 64 12.29 -10.32 0.06
C ASN A 64 12.88 -10.19 -1.36
N GLY A 65 12.41 -9.21 -2.15
CA GLY A 65 12.92 -8.89 -3.48
C GLY A 65 14.15 -7.98 -3.48
N ARG A 66 14.69 -7.71 -4.67
CA ARG A 66 15.80 -6.75 -4.85
C ARG A 66 15.62 -5.88 -6.08
N GLY A 67 16.21 -4.69 -6.02
CA GLY A 67 16.26 -3.76 -7.14
C GLY A 67 14.98 -2.95 -7.28
N ARG A 68 14.89 -2.20 -8.37
CA ARG A 68 13.80 -1.24 -8.59
C ARG A 68 12.48 -1.93 -8.90
N VAL A 69 11.38 -1.42 -8.35
CA VAL A 69 10.03 -1.96 -8.60
C VAL A 69 9.63 -1.90 -10.08
N ASP A 70 10.08 -0.88 -10.81
CA ASP A 70 9.79 -0.69 -12.24
C ASP A 70 10.62 -1.59 -13.17
N ALA A 71 11.52 -2.42 -12.62
CA ALA A 71 12.24 -3.44 -13.37
C ALA A 71 11.48 -4.78 -13.46
N HIS A 72 10.48 -4.98 -12.60
CA HIS A 72 9.74 -6.24 -12.44
C HIS A 72 8.30 -6.11 -12.94
N ARG A 73 7.70 -7.23 -13.37
CA ARG A 73 6.27 -7.33 -13.65
C ARG A 73 5.48 -7.62 -12.38
N PHE A 74 4.20 -7.29 -12.36
CA PHE A 74 3.39 -7.52 -11.17
C PHE A 74 3.24 -8.99 -10.77
N ASP A 75 3.12 -9.90 -11.74
CA ASP A 75 3.03 -11.35 -11.48
C ASP A 75 4.28 -11.89 -10.78
N GLU A 76 5.46 -11.35 -11.08
CA GLU A 76 6.72 -11.65 -10.38
C GLU A 76 6.67 -11.14 -8.93
N LEU A 77 6.23 -9.89 -8.73
CA LEU A 77 6.19 -9.24 -7.42
C LEU A 77 5.09 -9.76 -6.49
N HIS A 78 3.98 -10.26 -7.04
CA HIS A 78 2.85 -10.73 -6.23
C HIS A 78 3.21 -11.96 -5.37
N GLY A 79 4.27 -12.68 -5.73
CA GLY A 79 4.83 -13.77 -4.93
C GLY A 79 5.79 -13.34 -3.82
N TYR A 80 6.12 -12.05 -3.71
CA TYR A 80 7.08 -11.55 -2.73
C TYR A 80 6.46 -11.41 -1.34
N ASP A 81 7.27 -11.68 -0.33
CA ASP A 81 6.93 -11.46 1.06
C ASP A 81 7.24 -10.00 1.41
N ALA A 82 6.23 -9.24 1.82
CA ALA A 82 6.29 -7.84 2.20
C ALA A 82 6.09 -7.61 3.71
N GLY A 83 6.13 -8.67 4.52
CA GLY A 83 5.82 -8.60 5.96
C GLY A 83 6.92 -9.08 6.88
N ALA A 84 7.67 -10.11 6.50
CA ALA A 84 8.65 -10.77 7.35
C ALA A 84 9.78 -9.85 7.85
N TRP A 85 10.06 -8.75 7.14
CA TRP A 85 11.03 -7.73 7.55
C TRP A 85 10.60 -6.99 8.83
N LYS A 86 9.29 -6.85 9.06
CA LYS A 86 8.73 -6.20 10.27
C LYS A 86 8.70 -7.15 11.45
N GLY A 87 8.43 -8.43 11.20
CA GLY A 87 8.35 -9.48 12.21
C GLY A 87 7.99 -10.84 11.59
N PRO A 88 8.48 -11.97 12.15
CA PRO A 88 8.20 -13.30 11.63
C PRO A 88 6.70 -13.66 11.61
N GLU A 89 5.89 -13.05 12.47
CA GLU A 89 4.43 -13.20 12.52
C GLU A 89 3.70 -12.63 11.30
N PHE A 90 4.34 -11.72 10.55
CA PHE A 90 3.80 -11.12 9.33
C PHE A 90 4.29 -11.80 8.05
N ARG A 91 5.03 -12.91 8.18
CA ARG A 91 5.47 -13.71 7.04
C ARG A 91 4.26 -14.12 6.19
N GLY A 92 4.38 -13.95 4.88
CA GLY A 92 3.34 -14.24 3.90
C GLY A 92 2.44 -13.06 3.55
N GLU A 93 2.59 -11.90 4.21
CA GLU A 93 2.01 -10.66 3.66
C GLU A 93 2.62 -10.40 2.28
N ARG A 94 1.78 -9.96 1.34
CA ARG A 94 2.17 -9.78 -0.06
C ARG A 94 2.24 -8.31 -0.43
N LEU A 95 3.07 -8.01 -1.41
CA LEU A 95 3.00 -6.74 -2.12
C LEU A 95 1.67 -6.66 -2.88
N LEU A 96 0.90 -5.61 -2.59
CA LEU A 96 -0.45 -5.42 -3.11
C LEU A 96 -0.44 -4.58 -4.39
N SER A 97 -1.30 -4.93 -5.34
CA SER A 97 -1.74 -3.95 -6.35
C SER A 97 -2.69 -2.93 -5.74
N LEU A 98 -2.75 -1.75 -6.35
CA LEU A 98 -3.75 -0.75 -5.98
C LEU A 98 -5.18 -1.27 -6.20
N ARG A 99 -5.40 -2.10 -7.22
CA ARG A 99 -6.71 -2.71 -7.50
C ARG A 99 -7.16 -3.62 -6.35
N GLU A 100 -6.28 -4.47 -5.82
CA GLU A 100 -6.60 -5.30 -4.65
C GLU A 100 -6.94 -4.46 -3.43
N THR A 101 -6.23 -3.33 -3.28
CA THR A 101 -6.46 -2.36 -2.22
C THR A 101 -7.82 -1.67 -2.34
N PHE A 102 -8.22 -1.27 -3.55
CA PHE A 102 -9.56 -0.75 -3.79
C PHE A 102 -10.63 -1.79 -3.47
N LEU A 103 -10.45 -3.04 -3.91
CA LEU A 103 -11.45 -4.08 -3.65
C LEU A 103 -11.66 -4.34 -2.15
N MET A 104 -10.61 -4.23 -1.32
CA MET A 104 -10.74 -4.47 0.13
C MET A 104 -11.33 -3.27 0.90
N THR A 105 -11.10 -2.05 0.40
CA THR A 105 -11.47 -0.79 1.06
C THR A 105 -12.74 -0.15 0.52
N ARG A 106 -13.20 -0.57 -0.66
CA ARG A 106 -14.42 -0.07 -1.31
C ARG A 106 -15.58 -0.07 -0.33
N ASP A 107 -16.26 1.07 -0.26
CA ASP A 107 -17.43 1.34 0.60
C ASP A 107 -17.16 1.20 2.12
N ARG A 108 -15.90 1.09 2.54
CA ARG A 108 -15.51 0.84 3.94
C ARG A 108 -14.48 1.82 4.49
N MET A 109 -13.53 2.27 3.67
CA MET A 109 -12.42 3.12 4.09
C MET A 109 -11.98 4.02 2.93
N PRO A 110 -12.07 5.36 3.06
CA PRO A 110 -11.43 6.26 2.12
C PRO A 110 -9.91 6.03 2.05
N LEU A 111 -9.32 6.30 0.89
CA LEU A 111 -7.87 6.22 0.69
C LEU A 111 -7.30 7.58 0.32
N ASN A 112 -6.16 7.91 0.93
CA ASN A 112 -5.24 8.94 0.46
C ASN A 112 -4.13 8.25 -0.36
N LEU A 113 -3.99 8.59 -1.64
CA LEU A 113 -3.01 7.97 -2.52
C LEU A 113 -1.80 8.90 -2.68
N ASP A 114 -0.66 8.54 -2.09
CA ASP A 114 0.60 9.23 -2.34
C ASP A 114 1.30 8.64 -3.58
N ILE A 115 1.18 9.33 -4.71
CA ILE A 115 1.75 8.88 -5.98
C ILE A 115 3.25 9.19 -6.03
N LYS A 116 4.09 8.16 -5.84
CA LYS A 116 5.56 8.30 -5.75
C LYS A 116 6.30 8.37 -7.09
N THR A 117 5.59 8.20 -8.20
CA THR A 117 6.19 8.24 -9.54
C THR A 117 5.22 8.80 -10.57
N PRO A 118 5.64 9.74 -11.44
CA PRO A 118 4.76 10.29 -12.47
C PRO A 118 4.11 9.24 -13.38
N ALA A 119 4.83 8.14 -13.65
CA ALA A 119 4.31 7.04 -14.49
C ALA A 119 3.08 6.35 -13.89
N ALA A 120 2.86 6.46 -12.57
CA ALA A 120 1.69 5.89 -11.90
C ALA A 120 0.45 6.80 -11.97
N ILE A 121 0.56 8.07 -12.42
CA ILE A 121 -0.58 9.00 -12.43
C ILE A 121 -1.69 8.50 -13.36
N ALA A 122 -1.38 8.31 -14.65
CA ALA A 122 -2.39 7.97 -15.65
C ALA A 122 -3.08 6.62 -15.39
N PRO A 123 -2.42 5.57 -14.86
CA PRO A 123 -3.09 4.32 -14.51
C PRO A 123 -3.94 4.36 -13.24
N VAL A 124 -3.85 5.42 -12.43
CA VAL A 124 -4.57 5.55 -11.15
C VAL A 124 -5.82 6.41 -11.27
N ILE A 125 -5.83 7.41 -12.17
CA ILE A 125 -6.97 8.30 -12.45
C ILE A 125 -7.95 7.72 -13.47
#